data_AF-A0A1B6J791-F1
#
_entry.id   AF-A0A1B6J791-F1
#
_cell.length_a   1.000
_cell.length_b   1.000
_cell.length_c   1.000
_cell.angle_alpha   90.00
_cell.angle_beta   90.00
_cell.angle_gamma   90.00
#
_symmetry.space_group_name_H-M   'P 1'
#
loop_
_entity.id
_entity.type
_entity.pdbx_description
1 polymer ?
#
loop_
_entity_poly.entity_id
_entity_poly.type
_entity_poly.pdbx_seq_one_letter_code
_entity_poly.pdbx_strand_id
1 'polypeptide(L)'
;KDNFTLMTKQCLDFRPSWVGMVDKRAARELKANLAQLGIAIKIISGNQAACELAALKEIDTVMAAIAGVDGLLPTLSALRAGKRVLLANKESLVTCGRLFMNE
;
A
#
# COMPACT_ATOMS: atom_id res chain seq x y z
N LYS A 1 -6.76 15.72 -1.43
CA LYS A 1 -5.43 16.36 -1.25
C LYS A 1 -4.45 15.61 -2.12
N ASP A 2 -3.78 16.30 -3.04
CA ASP A 2 -2.84 15.71 -3.98
C ASP A 2 -1.55 15.24 -3.28
N ASN A 3 -1.56 13.99 -2.83
CA ASN A 3 -0.43 13.37 -2.13
C ASN A 3 0.67 12.86 -3.09
N PHE A 4 0.50 13.01 -4.41
CA PHE A 4 1.48 12.51 -5.39
C PHE A 4 2.83 13.24 -5.31
N THR A 5 2.86 14.52 -4.92
CA THR A 5 4.11 15.27 -4.74
C THR A 5 4.94 14.67 -3.61
N LEU A 6 4.31 14.35 -2.47
CA LEU A 6 4.99 13.69 -1.36
C LEU A 6 5.43 12.27 -1.76
N MET A 7 4.57 11.52 -2.44
CA MET A 7 4.91 10.20 -2.95
C MET A 7 6.10 10.24 -3.92
N THR A 8 6.18 11.26 -4.79
CA THR A 8 7.33 11.44 -5.70
C THR A 8 8.63 11.58 -4.93
N LYS A 9 8.64 12.35 -3.83
CA LYS A 9 9.82 12.48 -2.95
C LYS A 9 10.19 11.14 -2.31
N GLN A 10 9.21 10.43 -1.77
CA GLN A 10 9.44 9.10 -1.19
C GLN A 10 9.99 8.10 -2.24
N CYS A 11 9.48 8.14 -3.47
CA CYS A 11 10.01 7.34 -4.57
C CYS A 11 11.46 7.66 -4.90
N LEU A 12 11.87 8.92 -4.80
CA LEU A 12 13.25 9.35 -5.03
C LEU A 12 14.19 8.79 -3.96
N ASP A 13 13.76 8.85 -2.69
CA ASP A 13 14.54 8.45 -1.53
C ASP A 13 14.66 6.92 -1.43
N PHE A 14 13.55 6.19 -1.60
CA PHE A 14 13.48 4.76 -1.31
C PHE A 14 13.53 3.85 -2.54
N ARG A 15 13.31 4.39 -3.75
CA ARG A 15 13.34 3.66 -5.02
C ARG A 15 12.58 2.31 -4.98
N PRO A 16 11.31 2.28 -4.53
CA PRO A 16 10.57 1.03 -4.39
C PRO A 16 10.25 0.41 -5.75
N SER A 17 10.15 -0.93 -5.83
CA SER A 17 9.72 -1.60 -7.07
C SER A 17 8.27 -1.30 -7.45
N TRP A 18 7.42 -1.05 -6.45
CA TRP A 18 5.99 -0.80 -6.61
C TRP A 18 5.50 0.37 -5.77
N VAL A 19 4.50 1.09 -6.28
CA VAL A 19 3.75 2.14 -5.58
C VAL A 19 2.27 2.02 -5.87
N GLY A 20 1.44 2.21 -4.84
CA GLY A 20 -0.02 2.17 -4.93
C GLY A 20 -0.62 3.55 -4.67
N MET A 21 -1.53 3.99 -5.53
CA MET A 21 -2.28 5.25 -5.37
C MET A 21 -3.77 5.02 -5.57
N VAL A 22 -4.60 5.30 -4.57
CA VAL A 22 -6.07 5.11 -4.70
C VAL A 22 -6.64 6.00 -5.80
N ASP A 23 -6.26 7.29 -5.81
CA ASP A 23 -6.70 8.22 -6.85
C ASP A 23 -5.94 7.99 -8.16
N LYS A 24 -6.69 7.59 -9.19
CA LYS A 24 -6.18 7.36 -10.55
C LYS A 24 -5.59 8.62 -11.19
N ARG A 25 -6.10 9.80 -10.85
CA ARG A 25 -5.53 11.07 -11.34
C ARG A 25 -4.14 11.27 -10.72
N ALA A 26 -4.04 11.21 -9.41
CA ALA A 26 -2.77 11.32 -8.69
C ALA A 26 -1.75 10.27 -9.14
N ALA A 27 -2.20 9.04 -9.44
CA ALA A 27 -1.34 7.98 -10.00
C ALA A 27 -0.76 8.34 -11.37
N ARG A 28 -1.56 8.97 -12.26
CA ARG A 28 -1.09 9.43 -13.57
C ARG A 28 -0.07 10.55 -13.45
N GLU A 29 -0.32 11.51 -12.55
CA GLU A 29 0.60 12.62 -12.27
C GLU A 29 1.93 12.10 -11.69
N LEU A 30 1.88 11.17 -10.73
CA LEU A 30 3.06 10.48 -10.21
C LEU A 30 3.85 9.78 -11.33
N LYS A 31 3.16 9.03 -12.21
CA LYS A 31 3.80 8.33 -13.32
C LYS A 31 4.54 9.28 -14.26
N ALA A 32 3.91 10.40 -14.60
CA ALA A 32 4.52 11.42 -15.46
C ALA A 32 5.77 12.01 -14.81
N ASN A 33 5.71 12.37 -13.52
CA ASN A 33 6.85 12.91 -12.79
C ASN A 33 8.03 11.93 -12.72
N LEU A 34 7.76 10.67 -12.38
CA LEU A 34 8.81 9.65 -12.29
C LEU A 34 9.45 9.38 -13.65
N ALA A 35 8.65 9.39 -14.73
CA ALA A 35 9.17 9.25 -16.10
C ALA A 35 10.09 10.41 -16.50
N GLN A 36 9.73 11.66 -16.17
CA GLN A 36 10.58 12.84 -16.41
C GLN A 36 11.90 12.76 -15.63
N LEU A 37 11.89 12.14 -14.46
CA LEU A 37 13.07 11.94 -13.62
C LEU A 37 13.86 10.67 -13.98
N GLY A 38 13.45 9.92 -15.02
CA GLY A 38 14.13 8.69 -15.45
C GLY A 38 14.00 7.52 -14.46
N ILE A 39 12.94 7.49 -13.66
CA ILE A 39 12.75 6.52 -12.58
C ILE A 39 11.71 5.48 -12.99
N ALA A 40 12.13 4.22 -13.05
CA ALA A 40 11.25 3.09 -13.33
C ALA A 40 10.67 2.50 -12.05
N ILE A 41 9.40 2.79 -11.76
CA ILE A 41 8.62 2.21 -10.65
C ILE A 41 7.28 1.73 -11.21
N LYS A 42 6.83 0.55 -10.80
CA LYS A 42 5.53 0.01 -11.20
C LYS A 42 4.43 0.67 -10.35
N ILE A 43 3.42 1.24 -11.00
CA ILE A 43 2.35 1.95 -10.30
C ILE A 43 1.04 1.19 -10.45
N ILE A 44 0.41 0.86 -9.32
CA ILE A 44 -0.95 0.31 -9.23
C ILE A 44 -1.88 1.42 -8.75
N SER A 45 -3.12 1.44 -9.23
CA SER A 45 -4.08 2.47 -8.82
C SER A 45 -5.52 1.99 -8.64
N GLY A 46 -6.28 2.74 -7.85
CA GLY A 46 -7.66 2.42 -7.50
C GLY A 46 -7.79 1.82 -6.09
N ASN A 47 -9.04 1.55 -5.70
CA ASN A 47 -9.38 1.12 -4.35
C ASN A 47 -8.75 -0.22 -3.94
N GLN A 48 -8.38 -1.06 -4.92
CA GLN A 48 -7.74 -2.36 -4.67
C GLN A 48 -6.21 -2.29 -4.62
N ALA A 49 -5.60 -1.14 -4.91
CA ALA A 49 -4.15 -1.02 -5.04
C ALA A 49 -3.41 -1.49 -3.77
N ALA A 50 -3.91 -1.13 -2.58
CA ALA A 50 -3.30 -1.54 -1.33
C ALA A 50 -3.43 -3.06 -1.08
N CYS A 51 -4.57 -3.66 -1.42
CA CYS A 51 -4.81 -5.11 -1.30
C CYS A 51 -3.90 -5.90 -2.25
N GLU A 52 -3.82 -5.47 -3.50
CA GLU A 52 -2.99 -6.11 -4.52
C GLU A 52 -1.51 -6.06 -4.12
N LEU A 53 -1.02 -4.89 -3.67
CA LEU A 53 0.34 -4.74 -3.17
C LEU A 53 0.60 -5.66 -1.98
N ALA A 54 -0.28 -5.64 -0.97
CA ALA A 54 -0.14 -6.45 0.23
C ALA A 54 -0.06 -7.96 -0.05
N ALA A 55 -0.66 -8.42 -1.15
CA ALA A 55 -0.69 -9.82 -1.55
C ALA A 55 0.43 -10.22 -2.53
N LEU A 56 1.28 -9.29 -3.00
CA LEU A 56 2.33 -9.59 -3.97
C LEU A 56 3.30 -10.67 -3.46
N LYS A 57 3.65 -11.61 -4.33
CA LYS A 57 4.54 -12.74 -3.98
C LYS A 57 5.93 -12.28 -3.53
N GLU A 58 6.44 -11.21 -4.14
CA GLU A 58 7.75 -10.62 -3.86
C GLU A 58 7.83 -9.80 -2.55
N ILE A 59 6.72 -9.67 -1.81
CA ILE A 59 6.69 -8.99 -0.51
C ILE A 59 6.64 -10.02 0.61
N ASP A 60 7.55 -9.94 1.58
CA ASP A 60 7.57 -10.88 2.72
C ASP A 60 6.91 -10.31 3.98
N THR A 61 6.96 -8.98 4.14
CA THR A 61 6.51 -8.28 5.35
C THR A 61 5.67 -7.06 4.97
N VAL A 62 4.54 -6.86 5.67
CA VAL A 62 3.62 -5.76 5.45
C VAL A 62 3.45 -4.96 6.73
N MET A 63 3.77 -3.67 6.70
CA MET A 63 3.45 -2.73 7.78
C MET A 63 2.03 -2.19 7.59
N ALA A 64 1.09 -2.64 8.42
CA ALA A 64 -0.29 -2.19 8.42
C ALA A 64 -0.41 -0.85 9.19
N ALA A 65 -0.17 0.25 8.48
CA ALA A 65 -0.19 1.62 9.02
C ALA A 65 -1.34 2.48 8.46
N ILE A 66 -2.25 1.90 7.68
CA ILE A 66 -3.46 2.60 7.23
C ILE A 66 -4.44 2.67 8.41
N ALA A 67 -4.77 3.90 8.82
CA ALA A 67 -5.68 4.13 9.93
C ALA A 67 -7.14 3.80 9.58
N GLY A 68 -7.91 3.42 10.59
CA GLY A 68 -9.34 3.15 10.44
C GLY A 68 -9.65 1.88 9.64
N VAL A 69 -10.88 1.80 9.13
CA VAL A 69 -11.42 0.61 8.45
C VAL A 69 -10.80 0.36 7.08
N ASP A 70 -10.26 1.39 6.43
CA ASP A 70 -9.63 1.28 5.11
C ASP A 70 -8.37 0.40 5.14
N GLY A 71 -7.73 0.28 6.31
CA GLY A 71 -6.60 -0.61 6.52
C GLY A 71 -6.98 -2.09 6.65
N LEU A 72 -8.26 -2.42 6.84
CA LEU A 72 -8.70 -3.77 7.12
C LEU A 72 -8.49 -4.72 5.94
N LEU A 73 -8.97 -4.34 4.75
CA LEU A 73 -8.90 -5.20 3.56
C LEU A 73 -7.44 -5.44 3.10
N PRO A 74 -6.55 -4.45 3.07
CA PRO A 74 -5.14 -4.69 2.76
C PRO A 74 -4.45 -5.57 3.81
N THR A 75 -4.77 -5.38 5.10
CA THR A 75 -4.22 -6.21 6.18
C THR A 75 -4.66 -7.66 6.03
N LEU A 76 -5.95 -7.90 5.75
CA LEU A 76 -6.48 -9.23 5.50
C LEU A 76 -5.87 -9.88 4.26
N SER A 77 -5.63 -9.09 3.20
CA SER A 77 -4.97 -9.57 1.99
C SER A 77 -3.53 -10.02 2.26
N ALA A 78 -2.80 -9.29 3.12
CA ALA A 78 -1.47 -9.69 3.57
C ALA A 78 -1.51 -11.00 4.38
N LEU A 79 -2.43 -11.12 5.34
CA LEU A 79 -2.57 -12.32 6.18
C LEU A 79 -2.89 -13.56 5.33
N ARG A 80 -3.89 -13.46 4.44
CA ARG A 80 -4.27 -14.53 3.51
C ARG A 80 -3.16 -14.94 2.55
N ALA A 81 -2.30 -14.00 2.19
CA ALA A 81 -1.12 -14.26 1.37
C ALA A 81 0.08 -14.82 2.18
N GLY A 82 -0.11 -15.11 3.47
CA GLY A 82 0.88 -15.68 4.38
C GLY A 82 2.01 -14.72 4.74
N LYS A 83 1.77 -13.40 4.69
CA LYS A 83 2.80 -12.38 4.94
C LYS A 83 2.99 -12.14 6.42
N ARG A 84 4.21 -11.76 6.82
CA ARG A 84 4.44 -11.22 8.16
C ARG A 84 3.83 -9.83 8.28
N VAL A 85 2.77 -9.68 9.06
CA VAL A 85 2.09 -8.39 9.26
C VAL A 85 2.59 -7.70 10.52
N LEU A 86 3.04 -6.45 10.38
CA LEU A 86 3.40 -5.56 11.48
C LEU A 86 2.24 -4.58 11.68
N LEU A 87 1.50 -4.74 12.77
CA LEU A 87 0.34 -3.91 13.05
C LEU A 87 0.75 -2.59 13.71
N ALA A 88 0.46 -1.48 13.06
CA ALA A 88 0.61 -0.13 13.61
C ALA A 88 -0.75 0.56 13.86
N ASN A 89 -1.86 -0.03 13.41
CA ASN A 89 -3.21 0.48 13.66
C ASN A 89 -3.93 -0.33 14.76
N LYS A 90 -4.47 0.37 15.77
CA LYS A 90 -5.18 -0.29 16.89
C LYS A 90 -6.55 -0.82 16.48
N GLU A 91 -7.19 -0.18 15.51
CA GLU A 91 -8.55 -0.46 15.07
C GLU A 91 -8.68 -1.85 14.45
N SER A 92 -7.61 -2.33 13.79
CA SER A 92 -7.50 -3.69 13.29
C SER A 92 -7.75 -4.74 14.38
N LEU A 93 -7.15 -4.55 15.55
CA LEU A 93 -7.30 -5.49 16.68
C LEU A 93 -8.61 -5.28 17.45
N VAL A 94 -9.00 -4.03 17.67
CA VAL A 94 -10.18 -3.70 18.50
C VAL A 94 -11.48 -4.12 17.81
N THR A 95 -11.62 -3.88 16.51
CA THR A 95 -12.88 -4.10 15.78
C THR A 95 -12.92 -5.48 15.11
N CYS A 96 -11.79 -5.99 14.64
CA CYS A 96 -11.73 -7.20 13.83
C CYS A 96 -10.76 -8.27 14.35
N GLY A 97 -10.35 -8.19 15.62
CA GLY A 97 -9.36 -9.09 16.21
C GLY A 97 -9.66 -10.58 16.01
N ARG A 98 -10.92 -11.02 16.19
CA ARG A 98 -11.29 -12.43 15.96
C ARG A 98 -11.16 -12.87 14.50
N LEU A 99 -11.42 -11.97 13.54
CA LEU A 99 -11.31 -12.28 12.12
C LEU A 99 -9.85 -12.45 11.72
N PHE A 100 -8.96 -11.60 12.25
CA PHE A 100 -7.52 -11.70 11.97
C PHE A 100 -6.82 -12.88 12.62
N MET A 101 -7.30 -13.38 13.76
CA MET A 101 -6.71 -14.55 14.41
C MET A 101 -7.10 -15.88 13.74
N ASN A 102 -8.05 -15.86 12.80
CA ASN A 102 -8.59 -17.04 12.13
C ASN A 102 -8.17 -17.15 10.65
N GLU A 103 -7.35 -16.23 10.15
CA GLU A 103 -6.87 -16.15 8.76
C GLU A 103 -5.37 -16.40 8.72
#